data_AF-A0A8H6KD53-F1
#
_entry.id   AF-A0A8H6KD53-F1
#
_cell.length_a   1.000
_cell.length_b   1.000
_cell.length_c   1.000
_cell.angle_alpha   90.00
_cell.angle_beta   90.00
_cell.angle_gamma   90.00
#
_symmetry.space_group_name_H-M   'P 1'
#
loop_
_entity.id
_entity.type
_entity.pdbx_description
1 polymer ?
#
loop_
_entity_poly.entity_id
_entity_poly.type
_entity_poly.pdbx_seq_one_letter_code
_entity_poly.pdbx_strand_id
1 'polypeptide(L)'
;MALPTWAQLSTPIRHLRSALFLVFTYLITAALSQEDEKYNSICLDDIYKDPTIQHPGSIFASDVWIRRGRCIRDTDSYEVCRENLMAVLDDINPLQQTEYGASAGVLTLLPTAGALFGSPTAELWALLRMSPVAGFLAQCLTFGGTMVPSQTEDYLKVSKNQGCTTMRVPALSTKATAERGDAEGYESVAEEVQRTIRHTLDRDRQGPQRYAGLSARDMFWVGCAVLVVFNAASQACLAVIEQGSIYANWCTSIWWAHIWYLIVTFVAIVDGYINLPFQEQWKVYITRQNATLVGRDIGAFGETRFELDGIGSNAVEDAMKNALPRPDAILVVISVSQDDKRQPYWLSGLRLFFRAGSIVCYVFATSVFAAVTLLAMPMAQMVLTVIVGSGFFSRAVVQKMVKTVYDERPVVHLIAEDKRTADRMLADVMRTDLEPEDASSSYVFEVDGKLWIRQVCVGATKRWKRWLFGVMAGLSVVGGADPAARESKGTWSTVRQTDY
;
A
#
# COMPACT_ATOMS: atom_id res chain seq x y z
N MET A 1 -23.41 -31.43 -2.74
CA MET A 1 -23.42 -30.05 -3.28
C MET A 1 -22.47 -29.23 -2.43
N ALA A 2 -21.30 -28.89 -2.97
CA ALA A 2 -20.27 -28.16 -2.22
C ALA A 2 -20.67 -26.68 -2.08
N LEU A 3 -20.70 -26.18 -0.85
CA LEU A 3 -20.80 -24.76 -0.55
C LEU A 3 -19.49 -24.07 -0.97
N PRO A 4 -19.56 -22.87 -1.60
CA PRO A 4 -18.38 -22.17 -2.06
C PRO A 4 -17.54 -21.66 -0.88
N THR A 5 -16.22 -21.81 -1.01
CA THR A 5 -15.23 -21.31 -0.07
C THR A 5 -15.17 -19.79 -0.07
N TRP A 6 -15.02 -19.20 1.12
CA TRP A 6 -15.04 -17.76 1.42
C TRP A 6 -14.06 -16.88 0.61
N ALA A 7 -13.13 -17.47 -0.15
CA ALA A 7 -12.25 -16.74 -1.07
C ALA A 7 -13.02 -16.03 -2.21
N GLN A 8 -14.23 -16.49 -2.55
CA GLN A 8 -15.02 -15.93 -3.67
C GLN A 8 -15.89 -14.71 -3.30
N LEU A 9 -16.12 -14.40 -2.01
CA LEU A 9 -16.98 -13.27 -1.62
C LEU A 9 -16.24 -11.93 -1.39
N SER A 10 -14.91 -11.92 -1.44
CA SER A 10 -14.11 -10.71 -1.17
C SER A 10 -13.76 -9.87 -2.41
N THR A 11 -14.06 -10.39 -3.61
CA THR A 11 -13.78 -9.73 -4.89
C THR A 11 -14.71 -8.55 -5.21
N PRO A 12 -16.05 -8.59 -5.01
CA PRO A 12 -16.90 -7.45 -5.39
C PRO A 12 -16.69 -6.20 -4.50
N ILE A 13 -16.34 -6.39 -3.23
CA ILE A 13 -16.08 -5.29 -2.28
C ILE A 13 -14.74 -4.59 -2.58
N ARG A 14 -13.77 -5.29 -3.17
CA ARG A 14 -12.50 -4.68 -3.63
C ARG A 14 -12.73 -3.78 -4.85
N HIS A 15 -13.60 -4.16 -5.79
CA HIS A 15 -13.91 -3.33 -6.95
C HIS A 15 -14.72 -2.08 -6.58
N LEU A 16 -15.62 -2.17 -5.59
CA LEU A 16 -16.36 -1.01 -5.09
C LEU A 16 -15.43 0.05 -4.46
N ARG A 17 -14.34 -0.37 -3.82
CA ARG A 17 -13.35 0.53 -3.18
C ARG A 17 -12.49 1.27 -4.19
N SER A 18 -12.02 0.60 -5.23
CA SER A 18 -11.27 1.25 -6.32
C SER A 18 -12.18 2.19 -7.11
N ALA A 19 -13.45 1.82 -7.32
CA ALA A 19 -14.45 2.69 -7.93
C ALA A 19 -14.75 3.93 -7.07
N LEU A 20 -14.94 3.77 -5.75
CA LEU A 20 -15.16 4.89 -4.84
C LEU A 20 -13.96 5.85 -4.79
N PHE A 21 -12.73 5.30 -4.81
CA PHE A 21 -11.53 6.14 -4.85
C PHE A 21 -11.43 6.89 -6.17
N LEU A 22 -11.65 6.25 -7.32
CA LEU A 22 -11.67 6.92 -8.63
C LEU A 22 -12.78 7.98 -8.73
N VAL A 23 -13.96 7.71 -8.14
CA VAL A 23 -15.04 8.69 -8.05
C VAL A 23 -14.67 9.86 -7.13
N PHE A 24 -13.97 9.61 -6.02
CA PHE A 24 -13.53 10.67 -5.11
C PHE A 24 -12.42 11.54 -5.72
N THR A 25 -11.47 10.93 -6.42
CA THR A 25 -10.46 11.66 -7.19
C THR A 25 -11.14 12.46 -8.29
N TYR A 26 -12.06 11.85 -9.06
CA TYR A 26 -12.88 12.53 -10.07
C TYR A 26 -13.67 13.70 -9.51
N LEU A 27 -14.28 13.57 -8.32
CA LEU A 27 -15.02 14.66 -7.69
C LEU A 27 -14.10 15.79 -7.23
N ILE A 28 -12.88 15.49 -6.78
CA ILE A 28 -11.89 16.52 -6.42
C ILE A 28 -11.38 17.23 -7.69
N THR A 29 -11.08 16.50 -8.76
CA THR A 29 -10.69 17.12 -10.03
C THR A 29 -11.83 17.93 -10.63
N ALA A 30 -13.06 17.40 -10.64
CA ALA A 30 -14.24 18.12 -11.11
C ALA A 30 -14.57 19.35 -10.24
N ALA A 31 -14.36 19.30 -8.93
CA ALA A 31 -14.54 20.45 -8.04
C ALA A 31 -13.46 21.53 -8.21
N LEU A 32 -12.26 21.15 -8.65
CA LEU A 32 -11.19 22.09 -9.02
C LEU A 32 -11.35 22.65 -10.45
N SER A 33 -12.20 22.03 -11.27
CA SER A 33 -12.60 22.48 -12.60
C SER A 33 -13.75 23.50 -12.56
N GLN A 34 -13.81 24.32 -11.50
CA GLN A 34 -14.93 25.23 -11.29
C GLN A 34 -15.11 26.14 -12.52
N GLU A 35 -16.33 26.09 -13.06
CA GLU A 35 -16.81 26.75 -14.26
C GLU A 35 -16.59 28.26 -14.16
N ASP A 36 -15.67 28.79 -14.98
CA ASP A 36 -15.63 30.22 -15.28
C ASP A 36 -16.56 30.50 -16.47
N GLU A 37 -17.29 31.59 -16.33
CA GLU A 37 -18.37 32.06 -17.19
C GLU A 37 -18.04 32.06 -18.68
N LYS A 38 -19.05 31.67 -19.45
CA LYS A 38 -19.26 31.78 -20.90
C LYS A 38 -18.52 32.97 -21.55
N TYR A 39 -17.24 32.80 -21.90
CA TYR A 39 -16.54 33.67 -22.83
C TYR A 39 -16.96 33.26 -24.24
N ASN A 40 -17.73 34.10 -24.92
CA ASN A 40 -18.01 33.88 -26.34
C ASN A 40 -16.67 33.91 -27.09
N SER A 41 -16.38 32.83 -27.81
CA SER A 41 -15.14 32.54 -28.51
C SER A 41 -14.62 33.71 -29.35
N ILE A 42 -13.60 34.38 -28.82
CA ILE A 42 -12.75 35.34 -29.53
C ILE A 42 -11.31 34.97 -29.17
N CYS A 43 -10.84 33.82 -29.66
CA CYS A 43 -9.41 33.49 -29.58
C CYS A 43 -8.57 34.24 -30.61
N LEU A 44 -9.22 35.01 -31.50
CA LEU A 44 -8.61 35.62 -32.68
C LEU A 44 -8.75 37.16 -32.77
N ASP A 45 -9.57 37.84 -31.95
CA ASP A 45 -9.52 39.32 -31.94
C ASP A 45 -8.44 39.82 -31.00
N ASP A 46 -7.53 40.62 -31.58
CA ASP A 46 -6.60 41.64 -31.08
C ASP A 46 -5.84 41.46 -29.74
N ILE A 47 -6.29 40.65 -28.80
CA ILE A 47 -5.59 40.32 -27.54
C ILE A 47 -4.36 39.42 -27.81
N TYR A 48 -4.35 38.64 -28.90
CA TYR A 48 -3.18 37.85 -29.31
C TYR A 48 -2.08 38.65 -30.03
N LYS A 49 -2.32 39.92 -30.39
CA LYS A 49 -1.25 40.83 -30.79
C LYS A 49 -0.42 41.32 -29.60
N ASP A 50 -0.78 40.95 -28.37
CA ASP A 50 0.07 41.19 -27.22
C ASP A 50 1.30 40.27 -27.30
N PRO A 51 2.50 40.82 -27.59
CA PRO A 51 3.72 40.02 -27.75
C PRO A 51 4.07 39.25 -26.48
N THR A 52 3.50 39.60 -25.33
CA THR A 52 3.65 38.86 -24.07
C THR A 52 2.91 37.51 -24.06
N ILE A 53 1.86 37.36 -24.88
CA ILE A 53 1.07 36.13 -25.01
C ILE A 53 1.70 35.17 -26.02
N GLN A 54 2.26 35.70 -27.10
CA GLN A 54 2.94 34.94 -28.14
C GLN A 54 4.40 34.61 -27.78
N HIS A 55 5.04 35.46 -26.98
CA HIS A 55 6.41 35.28 -26.49
C HIS A 55 6.43 35.32 -24.96
N PRO A 56 6.32 34.18 -24.28
CA PRO A 56 6.63 34.09 -22.86
C PRO A 56 8.15 34.26 -22.67
N GLY A 57 8.65 35.48 -22.84
CA GLY A 57 10.05 35.85 -22.64
C GLY A 57 10.43 35.93 -21.16
N SER A 58 9.47 35.75 -20.25
CA SER A 58 9.72 35.63 -18.82
C SER A 58 9.83 34.15 -18.42
N ILE A 59 10.75 33.91 -17.49
CA ILE A 59 10.94 32.62 -16.85
C ILE A 59 9.63 32.31 -16.08
N PHE A 60 8.77 31.47 -16.65
CA PHE A 60 7.46 31.02 -16.12
C PHE A 60 6.21 31.89 -16.33
N ALA A 61 5.86 32.29 -17.57
CA ALA A 61 4.52 32.79 -17.88
C ALA A 61 3.46 31.65 -17.98
N SER A 62 3.22 30.93 -16.87
CA SER A 62 2.27 29.81 -16.84
C SER A 62 0.82 30.25 -17.05
N ASP A 63 0.47 31.47 -16.63
CA ASP A 63 -0.86 32.04 -16.77
C ASP A 63 -1.23 32.28 -18.24
N VAL A 64 -0.32 32.89 -19.00
CA VAL A 64 -0.44 33.12 -20.45
C VAL A 64 -0.61 31.78 -21.18
N TRP A 65 0.24 30.82 -20.83
CA TRP A 65 0.22 29.50 -21.44
C TRP A 65 -1.08 28.74 -21.17
N ILE A 66 -1.56 28.76 -19.92
CA ILE A 66 -2.85 28.16 -19.54
C ILE A 66 -4.01 28.85 -20.25
N ARG A 67 -4.02 30.19 -20.31
CA ARG A 67 -5.06 30.95 -21.04
C ARG A 67 -5.09 30.58 -22.51
N ARG A 68 -3.93 30.41 -23.15
CA ARG A 68 -3.84 29.94 -24.53
C ARG A 68 -4.45 28.55 -24.71
N GLY A 69 -4.05 27.61 -23.85
CA GLY A 69 -4.58 26.25 -23.87
C GLY A 69 -6.08 26.17 -23.61
N ARG A 70 -6.63 27.03 -22.74
CA ARG A 70 -8.08 27.15 -22.52
C ARG A 70 -8.80 27.76 -23.71
N CYS A 71 -8.27 28.84 -24.27
CA CYS A 71 -8.89 29.52 -25.41
C CYS A 71 -9.11 28.55 -26.58
N ILE A 72 -8.08 27.79 -26.95
CA ILE A 72 -8.18 26.83 -28.06
C ILE A 72 -9.27 25.77 -27.79
N ARG A 73 -9.47 25.41 -26.51
CA ARG A 73 -10.44 24.41 -26.06
C ARG A 73 -11.82 24.95 -25.74
N ASP A 74 -12.02 26.27 -25.71
CA ASP A 74 -13.24 26.93 -25.28
C ASP A 74 -14.33 26.83 -26.37
N THR A 75 -14.63 25.58 -26.73
CA THR A 75 -15.48 25.18 -27.84
C THR A 75 -16.07 23.80 -27.52
N ASP A 76 -17.35 23.59 -27.81
CA ASP A 76 -17.98 22.27 -27.63
C ASP A 76 -17.68 21.29 -28.78
N SER A 77 -17.05 21.76 -29.86
CA SER A 77 -16.81 21.00 -31.09
C SER A 77 -15.34 20.70 -31.31
N TYR A 78 -15.01 19.42 -31.51
CA TYR A 78 -13.65 18.96 -31.84
C TYR A 78 -13.09 19.66 -33.08
N GLU A 79 -13.91 19.87 -34.12
CA GLU A 79 -13.46 20.48 -35.37
C GLU A 79 -13.02 21.93 -35.16
N VAL A 80 -13.77 22.69 -34.35
CA VAL A 80 -13.46 24.09 -34.04
C VAL A 80 -12.20 24.18 -33.18
N CYS A 81 -12.06 23.31 -32.17
CA CYS A 81 -10.83 23.22 -31.37
C CYS A 81 -9.60 22.94 -32.26
N ARG A 82 -9.74 22.02 -33.23
CA ARG A 82 -8.67 21.66 -34.15
C ARG A 82 -8.32 22.78 -35.13
N GLU A 83 -9.31 23.50 -35.65
CA GLU A 83 -9.09 24.68 -36.50
C GLU A 83 -8.38 25.80 -35.75
N ASN A 84 -8.81 26.09 -34.51
CA ASN A 84 -8.14 27.04 -33.62
C ASN A 84 -6.69 26.62 -33.34
N LEU A 85 -6.45 25.33 -33.08
CA LEU A 85 -5.11 24.80 -32.89
C LEU A 85 -4.24 24.98 -34.15
N MET A 86 -4.77 24.69 -35.34
CA MET A 86 -4.04 24.87 -36.59
C MET A 86 -3.68 26.34 -36.85
N ALA A 87 -4.64 27.25 -36.69
CA ALA A 87 -4.40 28.69 -36.84
C ALA A 87 -3.30 29.18 -35.88
N VAL A 88 -3.31 28.67 -34.66
CA VAL A 88 -2.28 28.96 -33.65
C VAL A 88 -0.93 28.34 -34.01
N LEU A 89 -0.88 27.15 -34.63
CA LEU A 89 0.36 26.49 -35.03
C LEU A 89 1.02 27.14 -36.26
N ASP A 90 0.22 27.67 -37.17
CA ASP A 90 0.69 28.36 -38.38
C ASP A 90 1.40 29.69 -38.08
N ASP A 91 1.03 30.36 -36.98
CA ASP A 91 1.63 31.64 -36.54
C ASP A 91 2.90 31.46 -35.66
N ILE A 92 3.32 30.21 -35.41
CA ILE A 92 4.47 29.93 -34.52
C ILE A 92 5.79 30.03 -35.28
N ASN A 93 6.72 30.81 -34.73
CA ASN A 93 8.09 30.93 -35.24
C ASN A 93 8.81 29.56 -35.24
N PRO A 94 9.59 29.19 -36.27
CA PRO A 94 10.37 27.94 -36.31
C PRO A 94 11.24 27.68 -35.06
N LEU A 95 11.72 28.74 -34.38
CA LEU A 95 12.44 28.58 -33.11
C LEU A 95 11.55 27.98 -32.01
N GLN A 96 10.30 28.43 -31.91
CA GLN A 96 9.32 27.92 -30.94
C GLN A 96 8.83 26.52 -31.33
N GLN A 97 8.69 26.21 -32.62
CA GLN A 97 8.40 24.84 -33.07
C GLN A 97 9.49 23.86 -32.60
N THR A 98 10.76 24.30 -32.67
CA THR A 98 11.91 23.52 -32.18
C THR A 98 11.85 23.36 -30.65
N GLU A 99 11.49 24.40 -29.91
CA GLU A 99 11.31 24.35 -28.46
C GLU A 99 10.21 23.36 -28.06
N TYR A 100 9.05 23.41 -28.72
CA TYR A 100 7.94 22.49 -28.48
C TYR A 100 8.33 21.04 -28.80
N GLY A 101 9.04 20.80 -29.91
CA GLY A 101 9.59 19.47 -30.22
C GLY A 101 10.57 18.96 -29.17
N ALA A 102 11.47 19.83 -28.67
CA ALA A 102 12.42 19.48 -27.63
C ALA A 102 11.73 19.16 -26.29
N SER A 103 10.73 19.94 -25.90
CA SER A 103 9.95 19.74 -24.69
C SER A 103 9.19 18.40 -24.67
N ALA A 104 8.62 18.01 -25.81
CA ALA A 104 7.95 16.72 -26.00
C ALA A 104 8.98 15.59 -25.81
N GLY A 105 10.17 15.75 -26.38
CA GLY A 105 11.32 14.86 -26.13
C GLY A 105 11.70 14.76 -24.65
N VAL A 106 11.62 15.84 -23.88
CA VAL A 106 11.90 15.80 -22.43
C VAL A 106 10.81 15.05 -21.66
N LEU A 107 9.53 15.25 -21.97
CA LEU A 107 8.45 14.53 -21.29
C LEU A 107 8.36 13.05 -21.66
N THR A 108 8.80 12.66 -22.85
CA THR A 108 8.90 11.23 -23.20
C THR A 108 9.91 10.48 -22.32
N LEU A 109 10.82 11.19 -21.63
CA LEU A 109 11.70 10.60 -20.62
C LEU A 109 11.01 10.32 -19.29
N LEU A 110 9.82 10.85 -19.03
CA LEU A 110 9.15 10.69 -17.75
C LEU A 110 8.78 9.21 -17.47
N PRO A 111 8.23 8.45 -18.44
CA PRO A 111 8.14 7.00 -18.34
C PRO A 111 9.50 6.32 -18.08
N THR A 112 10.57 6.78 -18.75
CA THR A 112 11.93 6.23 -18.57
C THR A 112 12.48 6.52 -17.18
N ALA A 113 12.24 7.70 -16.63
CA ALA A 113 12.61 8.08 -15.29
C ALA A 113 11.86 7.21 -14.26
N GLY A 114 10.56 6.98 -14.46
CA GLY A 114 9.79 6.01 -13.67
C GLY A 114 10.43 4.62 -13.66
N ALA A 115 10.87 4.13 -14.83
CA ALA A 115 11.55 2.85 -14.96
C ALA A 115 12.95 2.82 -14.31
N LEU A 116 13.73 3.89 -14.44
CA LEU A 116 15.09 4.01 -13.88
C LEU A 116 15.08 4.09 -12.37
N PHE A 117 14.18 4.89 -11.81
CA PHE A 117 14.11 5.03 -10.37
C PHE A 117 13.48 3.78 -9.76
N GLY A 118 12.36 3.30 -10.31
CA GLY A 118 11.64 2.17 -9.74
C GLY A 118 11.20 2.40 -8.29
N SER A 119 10.16 1.71 -7.86
CA SER A 119 9.80 1.71 -6.45
C SER A 119 10.87 0.97 -5.64
N PRO A 120 11.21 1.42 -4.43
CA PRO A 120 12.08 0.69 -3.52
C PRO A 120 11.27 -0.48 -2.98
N THR A 121 11.20 -1.54 -3.74
CA THR A 121 10.15 -2.55 -3.61
C THR A 121 10.18 -3.30 -2.30
N ALA A 122 11.34 -3.72 -1.80
CA ALA A 122 11.42 -4.39 -0.50
C ALA A 122 10.98 -3.49 0.67
N GLU A 123 11.26 -2.19 0.58
CA GLU A 123 11.00 -1.20 1.63
C GLU A 123 9.55 -0.73 1.56
N LEU A 124 9.05 -0.54 0.35
CA LEU A 124 7.64 -0.36 0.06
C LEU A 124 6.82 -1.55 0.57
N TRP A 125 7.31 -2.78 0.42
CA TRP A 125 6.64 -3.97 0.97
C TRP A 125 6.58 -3.94 2.49
N ALA A 126 7.72 -3.65 3.14
CA ALA A 126 7.77 -3.47 4.59
C ALA A 126 6.79 -2.37 5.03
N LEU A 127 6.79 -1.23 4.33
CA LEU A 127 5.89 -0.12 4.61
C LEU A 127 4.43 -0.47 4.37
N LEU A 128 4.07 -1.11 3.26
CA LEU A 128 2.70 -1.53 2.95
C LEU A 128 2.19 -2.55 3.97
N ARG A 129 3.08 -3.36 4.56
CA ARG A 129 2.75 -4.25 5.68
C ARG A 129 2.54 -3.50 6.98
N MET A 130 3.41 -2.53 7.28
CA MET A 130 3.33 -1.74 8.51
C MET A 130 2.19 -0.73 8.49
N SER A 131 1.91 -0.15 7.33
CA SER A 131 0.90 0.88 7.08
C SER A 131 0.50 0.87 5.59
N PRO A 132 -0.64 0.24 5.26
CA PRO A 132 -1.13 0.19 3.89
C PRO A 132 -1.37 1.57 3.27
N VAL A 133 -1.77 2.58 4.06
CA VAL A 133 -1.98 3.95 3.56
C VAL A 133 -0.68 4.57 3.08
N ALA A 134 0.39 4.47 3.88
CA ALA A 134 1.69 5.03 3.49
C ALA A 134 2.29 4.28 2.30
N GLY A 135 2.15 2.95 2.27
CA GLY A 135 2.56 2.15 1.11
C GLY A 135 1.78 2.53 -0.16
N PHE A 136 0.47 2.78 -0.07
CA PHE A 136 -0.33 3.25 -1.20
C PHE A 136 0.11 4.64 -1.69
N LEU A 137 0.29 5.61 -0.79
CA LEU A 137 0.77 6.95 -1.14
C LEU A 137 2.14 6.90 -1.80
N ALA A 138 3.05 6.10 -1.25
CA ALA A 138 4.36 5.87 -1.84
C ALA A 138 4.24 5.27 -3.23
N GLN A 139 3.36 4.27 -3.43
CA GLN A 139 3.11 3.63 -4.72
C GLN A 139 2.56 4.58 -5.78
N CYS A 140 1.73 5.56 -5.41
CA CYS A 140 1.29 6.59 -6.35
C CYS A 140 2.47 7.42 -6.89
N LEU A 141 3.52 7.62 -6.08
CA LEU A 141 4.71 8.39 -6.47
C LEU A 141 5.73 7.60 -7.30
N THR A 142 5.49 6.32 -7.61
CA THR A 142 6.45 5.47 -8.32
C THR A 142 6.27 5.47 -9.84
N PHE A 143 5.24 6.14 -10.36
CA PHE A 143 4.98 6.33 -11.80
C PHE A 143 5.12 5.05 -12.65
N GLY A 144 4.65 3.91 -12.15
CA GLY A 144 4.67 2.65 -12.92
C GLY A 144 5.92 1.80 -12.79
N GLY A 145 7.03 2.34 -12.27
CA GLY A 145 8.22 1.55 -12.03
C GLY A 145 8.10 0.76 -10.74
N THR A 146 7.95 -0.56 -10.80
CA THR A 146 8.14 -1.42 -9.63
C THR A 146 9.16 -2.51 -9.95
N MET A 147 10.38 -2.39 -9.43
CA MET A 147 11.36 -3.47 -9.51
C MET A 147 11.08 -4.49 -8.40
N VAL A 148 9.97 -5.23 -8.47
CA VAL A 148 9.58 -6.11 -7.36
C VAL A 148 10.61 -7.24 -7.26
N PRO A 149 11.22 -7.49 -6.07
CA PRO A 149 12.05 -8.66 -5.89
C PRO A 149 11.15 -9.86 -6.15
N SER A 150 11.37 -10.52 -7.28
CA SER A 150 10.61 -11.72 -7.62
C SER A 150 11.05 -12.92 -6.77
N GLN A 151 12.16 -12.79 -6.05
CA GLN A 151 12.76 -13.83 -5.23
C GLN A 151 12.69 -13.44 -3.75
N THR A 152 12.43 -14.41 -2.88
CA THR A 152 12.42 -14.16 -1.43
C THR A 152 13.80 -13.80 -0.87
N GLU A 153 14.88 -14.20 -1.54
CA GLU A 153 16.27 -13.90 -1.14
C GLU A 153 16.60 -12.40 -1.20
N ASP A 154 16.17 -11.72 -2.26
CA ASP A 154 16.34 -10.27 -2.39
C ASP A 154 15.58 -9.53 -1.29
N TYR A 155 14.37 -10.00 -0.96
CA TYR A 155 13.59 -9.48 0.15
C TYR A 155 14.31 -9.69 1.50
N LEU A 156 14.86 -10.90 1.74
CA LEU A 156 15.62 -11.22 2.95
C LEU A 156 16.82 -10.30 3.16
N LYS A 157 17.59 -10.05 2.09
CA LYS A 157 18.77 -9.19 2.12
C LYS A 157 18.41 -7.76 2.52
N VAL A 158 17.35 -7.20 1.93
CA VAL A 158 16.92 -5.83 2.24
C VAL A 158 16.32 -5.74 3.64
N SER A 159 15.46 -6.69 4.01
CA SER A 159 14.83 -6.75 5.33
C SER A 159 15.89 -6.78 6.45
N LYS A 160 16.93 -7.59 6.28
CA LYS A 160 18.07 -7.67 7.21
C LYS A 160 18.85 -6.37 7.31
N ASN A 161 19.10 -5.69 6.19
CA ASN A 161 19.79 -4.38 6.17
C ASN A 161 19.00 -3.28 6.88
N GLN A 162 17.68 -3.43 6.98
CA GLN A 162 16.78 -2.48 7.64
C GLN A 162 16.56 -2.77 9.13
N GLY A 163 17.21 -3.82 9.68
CA GLY A 163 17.09 -4.19 11.08
C GLY A 163 15.95 -5.16 11.41
N CYS A 164 15.26 -5.72 10.41
CA CYS A 164 14.24 -6.74 10.66
C CYS A 164 14.87 -8.13 10.82
N THR A 165 14.53 -8.82 11.91
CA THR A 165 14.94 -10.20 12.14
C THR A 165 14.12 -11.11 11.24
N THR A 166 14.70 -11.52 10.11
CA THR A 166 14.02 -12.37 9.13
C THR A 166 14.64 -13.77 9.10
N MET A 167 13.81 -14.80 9.16
CA MET A 167 14.23 -16.21 9.18
C MET A 167 13.44 -17.03 8.16
N ARG A 168 14.12 -17.92 7.43
CA ARG A 168 13.49 -18.89 6.54
C ARG A 168 13.34 -20.21 7.28
N VAL A 169 12.15 -20.81 7.22
CA VAL A 169 11.82 -22.06 7.91
C VAL A 169 11.53 -23.14 6.87
N PRO A 170 12.28 -24.26 6.91
CA PRO A 170 12.13 -25.34 5.92
C PRO A 170 10.76 -26.01 6.05
N ALA A 171 10.28 -26.59 4.95
CA ALA A 171 9.03 -27.32 4.92
C ALA A 171 9.03 -28.51 5.90
N LEU A 172 7.88 -28.75 6.52
CA LEU A 172 7.60 -29.98 7.26
C LEU A 172 7.64 -31.18 6.31
N SER A 173 8.70 -31.99 6.37
CA SER A 173 8.77 -33.23 5.59
C SER A 173 7.67 -34.19 6.02
N THR A 174 6.66 -34.40 5.16
CA THR A 174 5.64 -35.46 5.35
C THR A 174 6.15 -36.85 4.96
N LYS A 175 7.32 -36.93 4.32
CA LYS A 175 8.00 -38.19 4.05
C LYS A 175 9.18 -38.29 5.00
N ALA A 176 8.90 -38.68 6.23
CA ALA A 176 9.86 -39.43 7.01
C ALA A 176 10.09 -40.78 6.31
N THR A 177 10.79 -40.78 5.18
CA THR A 177 11.68 -41.90 4.90
C THR A 177 12.66 -41.90 6.06
N ALA A 178 12.62 -42.97 6.85
CA ALA A 178 13.35 -43.16 8.10
C ALA A 178 14.89 -43.19 7.93
N GLU A 179 15.42 -42.54 6.91
CA GLU A 179 16.83 -42.43 6.62
C GLU A 179 17.21 -40.94 6.52
N ARG A 180 17.83 -40.45 7.59
CA ARG A 180 18.53 -39.15 7.78
C ARG A 180 17.68 -37.89 8.04
N GLY A 181 17.67 -37.46 9.31
CA GLY A 181 18.05 -36.08 9.70
C GLY A 181 17.05 -34.92 9.53
N ASP A 182 16.04 -35.00 8.67
CA ASP A 182 15.27 -33.79 8.32
C ASP A 182 14.26 -33.34 9.40
N ALA A 183 13.83 -34.22 10.30
CA ALA A 183 12.94 -33.84 11.41
C ALA A 183 13.65 -32.96 12.45
N GLU A 184 14.97 -33.11 12.62
CA GLU A 184 15.79 -32.22 13.47
C GLU A 184 15.84 -30.78 12.90
N GLY A 185 15.62 -30.62 11.59
CA GLY A 185 15.67 -29.33 10.92
C GLY A 185 14.55 -28.37 11.32
N TYR A 186 13.30 -28.84 11.44
CA TYR A 186 12.21 -27.97 11.86
C TYR A 186 12.26 -27.64 13.35
N GLU A 187 12.52 -28.64 14.22
CA GLU A 187 12.52 -28.44 15.67
C GLU A 187 13.65 -27.50 16.11
N SER A 188 14.85 -27.65 15.55
CA SER A 188 15.97 -26.72 15.81
C SER A 188 15.65 -25.28 15.37
N VAL A 189 15.02 -25.10 14.20
CA VAL A 189 14.60 -23.79 13.71
C VAL A 189 13.45 -23.22 14.56
N ALA A 190 12.50 -24.05 15.00
CA ALA A 190 11.41 -23.63 15.87
C ALA A 190 11.94 -23.16 17.24
N GLU A 191 12.91 -23.86 17.83
CA GLU A 191 13.60 -23.41 19.03
C GLU A 191 14.35 -22.09 18.82
N GLU A 192 15.02 -21.93 17.68
CA GLU A 192 15.70 -20.68 17.34
C GLU A 192 14.70 -19.52 17.18
N VAL A 193 13.55 -19.75 16.55
CA VAL A 193 12.46 -18.77 16.43
C VAL A 193 11.94 -18.39 17.81
N GLN A 194 11.68 -19.36 18.69
CA GLN A 194 11.22 -19.08 20.06
C GLN A 194 12.28 -18.31 20.85
N ARG A 195 13.56 -18.70 20.75
CA ARG A 195 14.68 -17.99 21.39
C ARG A 195 14.78 -16.55 20.89
N THR A 196 14.59 -16.35 19.60
CA THR A 196 14.61 -15.02 18.97
C THR A 196 13.45 -14.17 19.46
N ILE A 197 12.23 -14.71 19.51
CA ILE A 197 11.05 -14.01 20.04
C ILE A 197 11.28 -13.64 21.51
N ARG A 198 11.79 -14.55 22.34
CA ARG A 198 12.13 -14.29 23.75
C ARG A 198 13.18 -13.19 23.90
N HIS A 199 14.31 -13.30 23.19
CA HIS A 199 15.35 -12.28 23.19
C HIS A 199 14.80 -10.90 22.77
N THR A 200 13.91 -10.89 21.79
CA THR A 200 13.27 -9.68 21.29
C THR A 200 12.30 -9.07 22.33
N LEU A 201 11.54 -9.91 23.04
CA LEU A 201 10.72 -9.51 24.19
C LEU A 201 11.55 -8.97 25.33
N ASP A 202 12.69 -9.60 25.64
CA ASP A 202 13.60 -9.14 26.69
C ASP A 202 14.27 -7.81 26.33
N ARG A 203 14.57 -7.59 25.04
CA ARG A 203 15.07 -6.29 24.56
C ARG A 203 14.01 -5.20 24.71
N ASP A 204 12.75 -5.51 24.41
CA ASP A 204 11.62 -4.58 24.60
C ASP A 204 11.41 -4.24 26.09
N ARG A 205 11.63 -5.21 27.00
CA ARG A 205 11.57 -5.01 28.47
C ARG A 205 12.59 -4.00 29.00
N GLN A 206 13.76 -3.89 28.37
CA GLN A 206 14.78 -2.91 28.76
C GLN A 206 14.39 -1.46 28.40
N GLY A 207 13.18 -1.29 27.84
CA GLY A 207 12.63 -0.04 27.37
C GLY A 207 13.04 0.18 25.92
N PRO A 208 12.18 0.81 25.10
CA PRO A 208 12.60 1.25 23.78
C PRO A 208 13.85 2.09 23.98
N GLN A 209 14.94 1.77 23.27
CA GLN A 209 16.05 2.69 23.13
C GLN A 209 15.45 3.94 22.49
N ARG A 210 15.05 4.91 23.34
CA ARG A 210 14.57 6.21 22.90
C ARG A 210 15.76 6.85 22.21
N TYR A 211 15.86 6.63 20.92
CA TYR A 211 16.70 7.45 20.07
C TYR A 211 16.31 8.90 20.34
N ALA A 212 17.30 9.77 20.44
CA ALA A 212 17.12 11.21 20.69
C ALA A 212 16.49 11.94 19.47
N GLY A 213 15.46 11.36 18.86
CA GLY A 213 14.79 11.81 17.65
C GLY A 213 13.26 11.72 17.75
N LEU A 214 12.59 11.97 16.63
CA LEU A 214 11.14 11.86 16.50
C LEU A 214 10.67 10.42 16.76
N SER A 215 9.57 10.26 17.50
CA SER A 215 8.92 8.95 17.66
C SER A 215 8.53 8.36 16.30
N ALA A 216 8.49 7.04 16.13
CA ALA A 216 8.00 6.37 14.92
C ALA A 216 6.56 6.79 14.60
N ARG A 217 5.75 7.14 15.60
CA ARG A 217 4.43 7.73 15.39
C ARG A 217 4.51 9.10 14.71
N ASP A 218 5.38 9.96 15.19
CA ASP A 218 5.54 11.31 14.63
C ASP A 218 6.19 11.23 13.26
N MET A 219 7.24 10.42 13.10
CA MET A 219 7.89 10.13 11.82
C MET A 219 6.90 9.53 10.82
N PHE A 220 5.97 8.70 11.25
CA PHE A 220 4.92 8.14 10.39
C PHE A 220 3.99 9.24 9.86
N TRP A 221 3.48 10.12 10.74
CA TRP A 221 2.59 11.20 10.34
C TRP A 221 3.29 12.25 9.48
N VAL A 222 4.51 12.64 9.86
CA VAL A 222 5.35 13.54 9.07
C VAL A 222 5.66 12.92 7.71
N GLY A 223 6.04 11.64 7.67
CA GLY A 223 6.29 10.91 6.43
C GLY A 223 5.07 10.86 5.52
N CYS A 224 3.89 10.54 6.05
CA CYS A 224 2.63 10.57 5.29
C CYS A 224 2.31 11.98 4.79
N ALA A 225 2.49 13.02 5.61
CA ALA A 225 2.27 14.40 5.21
C ALA A 225 3.19 14.80 4.05
N VAL A 226 4.48 14.43 4.13
CA VAL A 226 5.45 14.67 3.04
C VAL A 226 5.07 13.92 1.76
N LEU A 227 4.65 12.66 1.86
CA LEU A 227 4.17 11.89 0.71
C LEU A 227 2.91 12.51 0.08
N VAL A 228 1.97 13.01 0.88
CA VAL A 228 0.78 13.73 0.39
C VAL A 228 1.18 15.03 -0.32
N VAL A 229 2.12 15.80 0.25
CA VAL A 229 2.62 17.04 -0.38
C VAL A 229 3.28 16.74 -1.72
N PHE A 230 4.14 15.72 -1.81
CA PHE A 230 4.76 15.31 -3.06
C PHE A 230 3.74 14.81 -4.09
N ASN A 231 2.71 14.08 -3.64
CA ASN A 231 1.65 13.63 -4.52
C ASN A 231 0.84 14.81 -5.05
N ALA A 232 0.43 15.73 -4.19
CA ALA A 232 -0.29 16.94 -4.55
C ALA A 232 0.53 17.83 -5.50
N ALA A 233 1.84 18.00 -5.24
CA ALA A 233 2.74 18.74 -6.12
C ALA A 233 2.85 18.09 -7.52
N SER A 234 2.91 16.75 -7.56
CA SER A 234 2.92 16.01 -8.82
C SER A 234 1.60 16.16 -9.58
N GLN A 235 0.45 16.07 -8.90
CA GLN A 235 -0.87 16.32 -9.52
C GLN A 235 -1.00 17.76 -10.01
N ALA A 236 -0.55 18.75 -9.24
CA ALA A 236 -0.58 20.15 -9.64
C ALA A 236 0.26 20.40 -10.90
N CYS A 237 1.45 19.79 -10.99
CA CYS A 237 2.29 19.87 -12.18
C CYS A 237 1.61 19.25 -13.41
N LEU A 238 0.98 18.08 -13.25
CA LEU A 238 0.21 17.45 -14.32
C LEU A 238 -0.99 18.30 -14.75
N ALA A 239 -1.71 18.90 -13.81
CA ALA A 239 -2.81 19.81 -14.10
C ALA A 239 -2.35 21.04 -14.90
N VAL A 240 -1.21 21.62 -14.52
CA VAL A 240 -0.62 22.75 -15.26
C VAL A 240 -0.27 22.34 -16.70
N ILE A 241 0.33 21.15 -16.90
CA ILE A 241 0.58 20.61 -18.25
C ILE A 241 -0.70 20.44 -19.04
N GLU A 242 -1.68 19.82 -18.44
CA GLU A 242 -2.94 19.48 -19.09
C GLU A 242 -3.70 20.71 -19.57
N GLN A 243 -3.70 21.77 -18.77
CA GLN A 243 -4.37 23.02 -19.10
C GLN A 243 -3.65 23.77 -20.22
N GLY A 244 -2.33 23.81 -20.25
CA GLY A 244 -1.58 24.60 -21.23
C GLY A 244 -1.23 23.87 -22.54
N SER A 245 -0.96 22.57 -22.48
CA SER A 245 -0.58 21.77 -23.66
C SER A 245 -1.79 21.12 -24.31
N ILE A 246 -1.76 20.84 -25.61
CA ILE A 246 -2.91 20.30 -26.36
C ILE A 246 -2.53 19.00 -27.05
N TYR A 247 -3.31 17.95 -26.83
CA TYR A 247 -3.21 16.71 -27.58
C TYR A 247 -4.20 16.75 -28.75
N ALA A 248 -3.70 16.81 -29.98
CA ALA A 248 -4.52 17.07 -31.17
C ALA A 248 -5.72 16.11 -31.31
N ASN A 249 -5.53 14.81 -31.01
CA ASN A 249 -6.60 13.81 -31.12
C ASN A 249 -7.67 13.94 -30.03
N TRP A 250 -7.36 14.55 -28.89
CA TRP A 250 -8.31 14.83 -27.81
C TRP A 250 -8.29 16.34 -27.49
N CYS A 251 -8.44 17.15 -28.53
CA CYS A 251 -8.28 18.61 -28.44
C CYS A 251 -9.12 19.22 -27.31
N THR A 252 -10.39 18.85 -27.20
CA THR A 252 -11.35 19.34 -26.20
C THR A 252 -11.14 18.75 -24.79
N SER A 253 -10.34 17.69 -24.64
CA SER A 253 -10.19 17.01 -23.36
C SER A 253 -9.14 17.68 -22.47
N ILE A 254 -9.56 17.99 -21.25
CA ILE A 254 -8.71 18.51 -20.17
C ILE A 254 -8.39 17.46 -19.10
N TRP A 255 -8.53 16.17 -19.40
CA TRP A 255 -8.34 15.09 -18.41
C TRP A 255 -7.34 14.01 -18.86
N TRP A 256 -6.71 14.19 -20.01
CA TRP A 256 -5.86 13.17 -20.64
C TRP A 256 -4.62 12.82 -19.79
N ALA A 257 -4.01 13.81 -19.13
CA ALA A 257 -2.77 13.60 -18.38
C ALA A 257 -3.06 12.88 -17.05
N HIS A 258 -4.16 13.27 -16.39
CA HIS A 258 -4.61 12.59 -15.17
C HIS A 258 -5.10 11.16 -15.44
N ILE A 259 -5.87 10.95 -16.52
CA ILE A 259 -6.31 9.60 -16.93
C ILE A 259 -5.09 8.70 -17.17
N TRP A 260 -4.10 9.19 -17.90
CA TRP A 260 -2.85 8.47 -18.12
C TRP A 260 -2.16 8.11 -16.79
N TYR A 261 -1.98 9.08 -15.89
CA TYR A 261 -1.35 8.87 -14.59
C TYR A 261 -2.11 7.85 -13.73
N LEU A 262 -3.45 7.89 -13.73
CA LEU A 262 -4.30 6.93 -13.02
C LEU A 262 -4.13 5.52 -13.59
N ILE A 263 -4.09 5.36 -14.91
CA ILE A 263 -3.87 4.07 -15.56
C ILE A 263 -2.49 3.53 -15.19
N VAL A 264 -1.44 4.34 -15.30
CA VAL A 264 -0.06 3.92 -14.95
C VAL A 264 0.02 3.52 -13.48
N THR A 265 -0.54 4.32 -12.58
CA THR A 265 -0.57 4.04 -11.14
C THR A 265 -1.34 2.75 -10.85
N PHE A 266 -2.49 2.53 -11.50
CA PHE A 266 -3.28 1.33 -11.35
C PHE A 266 -2.51 0.08 -11.81
N VAL A 267 -1.90 0.13 -12.99
CA VAL A 267 -1.06 -0.97 -13.50
C VAL A 267 0.11 -1.24 -12.54
N ALA A 268 0.75 -0.21 -12.00
CA ALA A 268 1.82 -0.34 -11.02
C ALA A 268 1.36 -1.04 -9.74
N ILE A 269 0.22 -0.62 -9.19
CA ILE A 269 -0.37 -1.21 -7.97
C ILE A 269 -0.68 -2.68 -8.20
N VAL A 270 -1.29 -3.00 -9.34
CA VAL A 270 -1.70 -4.37 -9.64
C VAL A 270 -0.48 -5.24 -9.94
N ASP A 271 0.46 -4.79 -10.76
CA ASP A 271 1.72 -5.51 -11.01
C ASP A 271 2.49 -5.75 -9.70
N GLY A 272 2.57 -4.74 -8.85
CA GLY A 272 3.09 -4.86 -7.49
C GLY A 272 2.38 -5.96 -6.70
N TYR A 273 1.05 -5.95 -6.65
CA TYR A 273 0.29 -6.97 -5.92
C TYR A 273 0.48 -8.39 -6.46
N ILE A 274 0.59 -8.58 -7.77
CA ILE A 274 0.72 -9.91 -8.37
C ILE A 274 2.14 -10.47 -8.21
N ASN A 275 3.15 -9.60 -8.21
CA ASN A 275 4.54 -9.96 -8.01
C ASN A 275 4.91 -10.09 -6.52
N LEU A 276 3.93 -10.08 -5.61
CA LEU A 276 4.13 -10.41 -4.20
C LEU A 276 4.91 -11.73 -4.06
N PRO A 277 6.05 -11.74 -3.34
CA PRO A 277 6.82 -12.98 -3.12
C PRO A 277 6.15 -13.93 -2.11
N PHE A 278 4.99 -13.53 -1.54
CA PHE A 278 4.28 -14.28 -0.51
C PHE A 278 2.82 -14.51 -0.90
N GLN A 279 2.37 -15.77 -0.81
CA GLN A 279 1.00 -16.14 -1.15
C GLN A 279 0.02 -15.82 -0.01
N GLU A 280 0.40 -16.16 1.21
CA GLU A 280 -0.38 -15.96 2.42
C GLU A 280 0.51 -15.34 3.50
N GLN A 281 -0.08 -14.50 4.35
CA GLN A 281 0.61 -13.89 5.47
C GLN A 281 -0.33 -13.75 6.67
N TRP A 282 0.19 -14.04 7.86
CA TRP A 282 -0.45 -13.80 9.14
C TRP A 282 0.35 -12.78 9.93
N LYS A 283 -0.35 -11.88 10.60
CA LYS A 283 0.25 -10.88 11.48
C LYS A 283 -0.17 -11.19 12.91
N VAL A 284 0.79 -11.57 13.74
CA VAL A 284 0.61 -11.84 15.15
C VAL A 284 1.20 -10.67 15.92
N TYR A 285 0.37 -10.02 16.73
CA TYR A 285 0.80 -8.93 17.60
C TYR A 285 0.88 -9.46 19.02
N ILE A 286 2.07 -9.44 19.61
CA ILE A 286 2.31 -9.90 20.96
C ILE A 286 2.42 -8.67 21.84
N THR A 287 1.55 -8.57 22.84
CA THR A 287 1.53 -7.45 23.78
C THR A 287 1.57 -7.96 25.20
N ARG A 288 2.37 -7.30 26.05
CA ARG A 288 2.40 -7.59 27.49
C ARG A 288 1.26 -6.84 28.16
N GLN A 289 0.37 -7.56 28.84
CA GLN A 289 -0.68 -6.95 29.67
C GLN A 289 -0.53 -7.41 31.11
N ASN A 290 -0.82 -6.51 32.05
CA ASN A 290 -0.93 -6.84 33.47
C ASN A 290 -2.35 -7.36 33.74
N ALA A 291 -2.72 -8.48 33.10
CA ALA A 291 -4.02 -9.11 33.28
C ALA A 291 -3.82 -10.54 33.76
N THR A 292 -4.18 -10.81 35.01
CA THR A 292 -4.26 -12.17 35.55
C THR A 292 -5.61 -12.76 35.15
N LEU A 293 -5.69 -13.38 33.97
CA LEU A 293 -6.85 -14.20 33.64
C LEU A 293 -6.68 -15.57 34.30
N VAL A 294 -7.39 -15.77 35.41
CA VAL A 294 -7.54 -17.07 36.06
C VAL A 294 -8.59 -17.84 35.27
N GLY A 295 -8.16 -18.54 34.22
CA GLY A 295 -8.99 -19.46 33.44
C GLY A 295 -8.39 -20.86 33.43
N ARG A 296 -9.24 -21.88 33.57
CA ARG A 296 -8.87 -23.31 33.58
C ARG A 296 -8.71 -23.79 32.14
N ASP A 297 -7.64 -24.54 31.86
CA ASP A 297 -7.36 -25.13 30.54
C ASP A 297 -8.51 -25.99 30.03
N ILE A 298 -8.96 -25.73 28.80
CA ILE A 298 -9.86 -26.62 28.06
C ILE A 298 -9.37 -26.72 26.62
N GLY A 299 -8.73 -27.85 26.30
CA GLY A 299 -8.80 -28.54 25.01
C GLY A 299 -8.25 -27.82 23.76
N ALA A 300 -7.22 -28.43 23.17
CA ALA A 300 -6.64 -28.07 21.89
C ALA A 300 -7.64 -27.91 20.72
N PHE A 301 -7.20 -27.19 19.68
CA PHE A 301 -7.80 -27.01 18.36
C PHE A 301 -8.57 -28.26 17.85
N GLY A 302 -9.86 -28.32 18.16
CA GLY A 302 -10.74 -29.42 17.78
C GLY A 302 -12.20 -29.07 18.10
N GLU A 303 -12.87 -28.45 17.13
CA GLU A 303 -14.33 -28.47 16.88
C GLU A 303 -15.36 -28.18 17.98
N THR A 304 -15.00 -27.78 19.20
CA THR A 304 -16.01 -27.53 20.24
C THR A 304 -16.39 -26.05 20.36
N ARG A 305 -17.70 -25.79 20.41
CA ARG A 305 -18.27 -24.49 20.80
C ARG A 305 -17.76 -24.17 22.20
N PHE A 306 -17.03 -23.06 22.32
CA PHE A 306 -16.55 -22.54 23.59
C PHE A 306 -17.69 -21.80 24.32
N GLU A 307 -18.25 -22.41 25.35
CA GLU A 307 -18.94 -21.69 26.41
C GLU A 307 -17.90 -21.33 27.48
N LEU A 308 -17.66 -20.03 27.69
CA LEU A 308 -16.95 -19.53 28.89
C LEU A 308 -17.89 -19.71 30.10
N ASP A 309 -18.06 -20.96 30.53
CA ASP A 309 -18.83 -21.25 31.74
C ASP A 309 -17.94 -21.02 32.96
N GLY A 310 -18.27 -19.98 33.74
CA GLY A 310 -17.74 -19.78 35.10
C GLY A 310 -16.87 -18.55 35.34
N ILE A 311 -16.48 -17.78 34.32
CA ILE A 311 -15.88 -16.44 34.52
C ILE A 311 -16.96 -15.41 34.17
N GLY A 312 -17.49 -14.73 35.19
CA GLY A 312 -18.49 -13.68 34.98
C GLY A 312 -17.97 -12.68 33.93
N SER A 313 -18.78 -12.42 32.90
CA SER A 313 -18.43 -11.54 31.78
C SER A 313 -17.86 -10.19 32.22
N ASN A 314 -18.29 -9.73 33.40
CA ASN A 314 -17.90 -8.47 34.00
C ASN A 314 -16.43 -8.47 34.45
N ALA A 315 -15.88 -9.61 34.91
CA ALA A 315 -14.48 -9.70 35.34
C ALA A 315 -13.51 -9.67 34.15
N VAL A 316 -13.89 -10.27 33.02
CA VAL A 316 -13.12 -10.20 31.76
C VAL A 316 -13.22 -8.80 31.18
N GLU A 317 -14.41 -8.18 31.22
CA GLU A 317 -14.63 -6.83 30.74
C GLU A 317 -13.88 -5.78 31.58
N ASP A 318 -13.86 -5.92 32.91
CA ASP A 318 -13.11 -5.03 33.80
C ASP A 318 -11.59 -5.25 33.68
N ALA A 319 -11.13 -6.49 33.52
CA ALA A 319 -9.72 -6.76 33.20
C ALA A 319 -9.31 -6.15 31.85
N MET A 320 -10.19 -6.19 30.84
CA MET A 320 -9.94 -5.58 29.53
C MET A 320 -10.04 -4.05 29.54
N LYS A 321 -10.92 -3.45 30.35
CA LYS A 321 -11.03 -1.99 30.54
C LYS A 321 -9.82 -1.44 31.29
N ASN A 322 -9.30 -2.19 32.26
CA ASN A 322 -8.15 -1.81 33.07
C ASN A 322 -6.80 -2.19 32.42
N ALA A 323 -6.81 -3.06 31.42
CA ALA A 323 -5.66 -3.31 30.56
C ALA A 323 -5.39 -2.07 29.69
N LEU A 324 -4.64 -1.12 30.24
CA LEU A 324 -4.12 0.02 29.50
C LEU A 324 -3.44 -0.50 28.22
N PRO A 325 -3.86 -0.03 27.03
CA PRO A 325 -3.21 -0.42 25.79
C PRO A 325 -1.80 0.14 25.79
N ARG A 326 -0.82 -0.71 26.09
CA ARG A 326 0.58 -0.32 25.90
C ARG A 326 0.87 -0.27 24.39
N PRO A 327 1.55 0.78 23.91
CA PRO A 327 1.98 0.88 22.51
C PRO A 327 3.07 -0.15 22.16
N ASP A 328 3.59 -0.86 23.16
CA ASP A 328 4.69 -1.81 23.08
C ASP A 328 4.15 -3.18 22.64
N ALA A 329 4.09 -3.36 21.31
CA ALA A 329 3.65 -4.59 20.67
C ALA A 329 4.76 -5.10 19.76
N ILE A 330 5.13 -6.36 19.94
CA ILE A 330 6.01 -7.06 19.01
C ILE A 330 5.18 -7.59 17.87
N LEU A 331 5.61 -7.32 16.64
CA LEU A 331 4.98 -7.86 15.45
C LEU A 331 5.75 -9.09 14.98
N VAL A 332 5.08 -10.25 15.01
CA VAL A 332 5.55 -11.46 14.33
C VAL A 332 4.74 -11.62 13.04
N VAL A 333 5.42 -11.53 11.91
CA VAL A 333 4.82 -11.79 10.59
C VAL A 333 5.19 -13.20 10.18
N ILE A 334 4.21 -14.02 9.82
CA ILE A 334 4.44 -15.36 9.26
C ILE A 334 3.96 -15.32 7.82
N SER A 335 4.82 -15.65 6.86
CA SER A 335 4.48 -15.62 5.44
C SER A 335 4.87 -16.89 4.73
N VAL A 336 4.03 -17.35 3.79
CA VAL A 336 4.34 -18.49 2.93
C VAL A 336 5.07 -18.02 1.67
N SER A 337 6.27 -18.52 1.44
CA SER A 337 7.06 -18.24 0.23
C SER A 337 6.36 -18.76 -1.02
N GLN A 338 6.53 -18.04 -2.13
CA GLN A 338 6.00 -18.45 -3.43
C GLN A 338 7.03 -19.12 -4.35
N ASP A 339 8.30 -19.26 -3.90
CA ASP A 339 9.44 -19.60 -4.76
C ASP A 339 9.39 -21.04 -5.32
N ASP A 340 8.87 -22.02 -4.56
CA ASP A 340 8.98 -23.45 -4.92
C ASP A 340 7.72 -24.07 -5.56
N LYS A 341 6.59 -23.38 -5.54
CA LYS A 341 5.33 -23.92 -6.07
C LYS A 341 5.06 -23.38 -7.47
N ARG A 342 4.79 -24.29 -8.42
CA ARG A 342 4.22 -23.93 -9.73
C ARG A 342 3.01 -23.03 -9.50
N GLN A 343 3.16 -21.77 -9.87
CA GLN A 343 2.08 -20.81 -9.74
C GLN A 343 0.90 -21.29 -10.60
N PRO A 344 -0.33 -21.13 -10.12
CA PRO A 344 -1.48 -21.50 -10.92
C PRO A 344 -1.44 -20.70 -12.23
N TYR A 345 -1.71 -21.35 -13.35
CA TYR A 345 -1.54 -20.77 -14.70
C TYR A 345 -2.23 -19.42 -14.87
N TRP A 346 -3.35 -19.19 -14.18
CA TRP A 346 -4.05 -17.91 -14.20
C TRP A 346 -3.24 -16.76 -13.60
N LEU A 347 -2.47 -16.98 -12.52
CA LEU A 347 -1.58 -15.97 -11.93
C LEU A 347 -0.44 -15.64 -12.88
N SER A 348 0.16 -16.66 -13.50
CA SER A 348 1.23 -16.46 -14.49
C SER A 348 0.71 -15.69 -15.71
N GLY A 349 -0.48 -16.01 -16.20
CA GLY A 349 -1.13 -15.27 -17.29
C GLY A 349 -1.43 -13.82 -16.91
N LEU A 350 -1.90 -13.60 -15.68
CA LEU A 350 -2.17 -12.27 -15.16
C LEU A 350 -0.88 -11.44 -15.00
N ARG A 351 0.23 -12.03 -14.53
CA ARG A 351 1.55 -11.38 -14.53
C ARG A 351 1.99 -10.96 -15.93
N LEU A 352 1.87 -11.86 -16.90
CA LEU A 352 2.21 -11.56 -18.29
C LEU A 352 1.34 -10.41 -18.82
N PHE A 353 0.03 -10.44 -18.53
CA PHE A 353 -0.91 -9.42 -18.94
C PHE A 353 -0.59 -8.06 -18.35
N PHE A 354 -0.30 -7.96 -17.05
CA PHE A 354 0.03 -6.67 -16.42
C PHE A 354 1.42 -6.17 -16.79
N ARG A 355 2.40 -7.05 -17.03
CA ARG A 355 3.69 -6.66 -17.62
C ARG A 355 3.53 -6.12 -19.04
N ALA A 356 2.77 -6.81 -19.88
CA ALA A 356 2.43 -6.31 -21.22
C ALA A 356 1.65 -5.00 -21.15
N GLY A 357 0.70 -4.89 -20.21
CA GLY A 357 -0.05 -3.68 -19.94
C GLY A 357 0.84 -2.50 -19.53
N SER A 358 1.86 -2.74 -18.71
CA SER A 358 2.85 -1.72 -18.35
C SER A 358 3.65 -1.25 -19.57
N ILE A 359 4.04 -2.16 -20.46
CA ILE A 359 4.73 -1.82 -21.72
C ILE A 359 3.80 -1.01 -22.63
N VAL A 360 2.54 -1.43 -22.78
CA VAL A 360 1.54 -0.71 -23.58
C VAL A 360 1.30 0.68 -23.02
N CYS A 361 1.16 0.82 -21.69
CA CYS A 361 1.02 2.12 -21.04
C CYS A 361 2.25 3.01 -21.27
N TYR A 362 3.46 2.43 -21.24
CA TYR A 362 4.70 3.15 -21.53
C TYR A 362 4.76 3.65 -22.97
N VAL A 363 4.50 2.78 -23.95
CA VAL A 363 4.50 3.13 -25.38
C VAL A 363 3.42 4.17 -25.67
N PHE A 364 2.22 3.97 -25.13
CA PHE A 364 1.12 4.91 -25.27
C PHE A 364 1.47 6.28 -24.67
N ALA A 365 2.03 6.32 -23.45
CA ALA A 365 2.51 7.55 -22.82
C ALA A 365 3.50 8.30 -23.71
N THR A 366 4.50 7.58 -24.19
CA THR A 366 5.56 8.10 -25.04
C THR A 366 4.97 8.68 -26.32
N SER A 367 4.02 7.98 -26.95
CA SER A 367 3.35 8.49 -28.15
C SER A 367 2.49 9.72 -27.88
N VAL A 368 1.77 9.76 -26.75
CA VAL A 368 0.93 10.90 -26.39
C VAL A 368 1.82 12.11 -26.11
N PHE A 369 2.86 11.98 -25.28
CA PHE A 369 3.77 13.08 -24.99
C PHE A 369 4.54 13.57 -26.22
N ALA A 370 4.88 12.67 -27.15
CA ALA A 370 5.49 13.05 -28.42
C ALA A 370 4.52 13.81 -29.36
N ALA A 371 3.22 13.56 -29.23
CA ALA A 371 2.17 14.16 -30.07
C ALA A 371 1.52 15.40 -29.44
N VAL A 372 1.84 15.73 -28.19
CA VAL A 372 1.35 16.93 -27.51
C VAL A 372 2.05 18.16 -28.11
N THR A 373 1.26 19.17 -28.46
CA THR A 373 1.74 20.44 -28.99
C THR A 373 1.62 21.56 -27.96
N LEU A 374 2.27 22.70 -28.25
CA LEU A 374 2.27 23.90 -27.40
C LEU A 374 2.86 23.68 -26.00
N LEU A 375 3.74 22.69 -25.83
CA LEU A 375 4.35 22.39 -24.55
C LEU A 375 5.60 23.25 -24.34
N ALA A 376 5.56 24.25 -23.47
CA ALA A 376 6.76 25.07 -23.22
C ALA A 376 7.87 24.22 -22.56
N MET A 377 9.12 24.36 -23.04
CA MET A 377 10.26 23.61 -22.51
C MET A 377 10.53 23.84 -21.01
N PRO A 378 10.48 25.07 -20.46
CA PRO A 378 10.64 25.27 -19.01
C PRO A 378 9.55 24.59 -18.18
N MET A 379 8.32 24.46 -18.71
CA MET A 379 7.23 23.75 -18.02
C MET A 379 7.50 22.25 -18.01
N ALA A 380 7.90 21.68 -19.15
CA ALA A 380 8.28 20.27 -19.25
C ALA A 380 9.43 19.92 -18.28
N GLN A 381 10.46 20.77 -18.19
CA GLN A 381 11.59 20.61 -17.27
C GLN A 381 11.18 20.72 -15.80
N MET A 382 10.34 21.71 -15.46
CA MET A 382 9.81 21.86 -14.11
C MET A 382 9.03 20.61 -13.69
N VAL A 383 8.11 20.14 -14.52
CA VAL A 383 7.31 18.96 -14.21
C VAL A 383 8.18 17.72 -14.08
N LEU A 384 9.12 17.51 -15.01
CA LEU A 384 10.06 16.39 -14.92
C LEU A 384 10.85 16.47 -13.61
N THR A 385 11.35 17.64 -13.23
CA THR A 385 12.14 17.83 -12.00
C THR A 385 11.30 17.59 -10.73
N VAL A 386 10.06 18.08 -10.69
CA VAL A 386 9.16 17.88 -9.55
C VAL A 386 8.76 16.41 -9.43
N ILE A 387 8.42 15.75 -10.54
CA ILE A 387 8.01 14.34 -10.56
C ILE A 387 9.19 13.44 -10.19
N VAL A 388 10.34 13.63 -10.81
CA VAL A 388 11.56 12.86 -10.51
C VAL A 388 12.03 13.13 -9.09
N GLY A 389 12.04 14.39 -8.66
CA GLY A 389 12.37 14.76 -7.29
C GLY A 389 11.43 14.11 -6.28
N SER A 390 10.12 14.21 -6.49
CA SER A 390 9.09 13.56 -5.66
C SER A 390 9.28 12.04 -5.60
N GLY A 391 9.54 11.42 -6.75
CA GLY A 391 9.87 10.00 -6.86
C GLY A 391 11.11 9.65 -6.02
N PHE A 392 12.22 10.37 -6.18
CA PHE A 392 13.46 10.11 -5.44
C PHE A 392 13.32 10.34 -3.93
N PHE A 393 12.78 11.50 -3.52
CA PHE A 393 12.65 11.85 -2.10
C PHE A 393 11.63 10.99 -1.38
N SER A 394 10.54 10.57 -2.04
CA SER A 394 9.57 9.64 -1.44
C SER A 394 10.23 8.34 -1.00
N ARG A 395 11.24 7.85 -1.74
CA ARG A 395 12.00 6.64 -1.37
C ARG A 395 12.77 6.84 -0.08
N ALA A 396 13.51 7.95 0.03
CA ALA A 396 14.26 8.27 1.25
C ALA A 396 13.32 8.40 2.47
N VAL A 397 12.13 8.96 2.27
CA VAL A 397 11.10 9.06 3.31
C VAL A 397 10.60 7.66 3.71
N VAL A 398 10.24 6.82 2.75
CA VAL A 398 9.78 5.43 2.99
C VAL A 398 10.85 4.62 3.72
N GLN A 399 12.11 4.69 3.27
CA GLN A 399 13.27 4.07 3.91
C GLN A 399 13.39 4.45 5.37
N LYS A 400 13.35 5.76 5.63
CA LYS A 400 13.51 6.29 6.97
C LYS A 400 12.32 5.91 7.85
N MET A 401 11.10 5.91 7.32
CA MET A 401 9.89 5.45 8.04
C MET A 401 10.03 3.99 8.44
N VAL A 402 10.35 3.10 7.49
CA VAL A 402 10.50 1.66 7.74
C VAL A 402 11.59 1.38 8.76
N LYS A 403 12.77 2.01 8.59
CA LYS A 403 13.88 1.90 9.54
C LYS A 403 13.50 2.35 10.94
N THR A 404 12.87 3.53 11.07
CA THR A 404 12.44 4.06 12.38
C THR A 404 11.41 3.13 13.04
N VAL A 405 10.49 2.56 12.27
CA VAL A 405 9.52 1.59 12.80
C VAL A 405 10.21 0.31 13.25
N TYR A 406 11.19 -0.23 12.50
CA TYR A 406 11.95 -1.42 12.92
C TYR A 406 12.86 -1.15 14.14
N ASP A 407 13.41 0.06 14.25
CA ASP A 407 14.24 0.46 15.39
C ASP A 407 13.40 0.59 16.68
N GLU A 408 12.22 1.19 16.60
CA GLU A 408 11.33 1.37 17.76
C GLU A 408 10.51 0.13 18.11
N ARG A 409 10.11 -0.66 17.11
CA ARG A 409 9.27 -1.84 17.31
C ARG A 409 9.94 -3.04 16.68
N PRO A 410 10.31 -4.03 17.49
CA PRO A 410 10.93 -5.20 16.92
C PRO A 410 9.91 -5.97 16.07
N VAL A 411 10.31 -6.26 14.84
CA VAL A 411 9.52 -7.06 13.91
C VAL A 411 10.31 -8.32 13.59
N VAL A 412 9.71 -9.47 13.89
CA VAL A 412 10.23 -10.78 13.50
C VAL A 412 9.44 -11.26 12.30
N HIS A 413 10.11 -11.52 11.18
CA HIS A 413 9.47 -12.00 9.98
C HIS A 413 9.92 -13.43 9.66
N LEU A 414 8.96 -14.35 9.72
CA LEU A 414 9.14 -15.78 9.54
C LEU A 414 8.62 -16.16 8.16
N ILE A 415 9.49 -16.73 7.32
CA ILE A 415 9.16 -17.15 5.97
C ILE A 415 9.10 -18.68 5.95
N ALA A 416 7.91 -19.24 5.89
CA ALA A 416 7.68 -20.67 5.76
C ALA A 416 7.62 -21.08 4.28
N GLU A 417 8.11 -22.26 3.94
CA GLU A 417 8.04 -22.78 2.57
C GLU A 417 6.62 -23.20 2.17
N ASP A 418 5.85 -23.69 3.13
CA ASP A 418 4.49 -24.16 2.91
C ASP A 418 3.52 -23.73 4.02
N LYS A 419 2.23 -23.84 3.69
CA LYS A 419 1.14 -23.43 4.57
C LYS A 419 1.07 -24.26 5.84
N ARG A 420 1.36 -25.57 5.80
CA ARG A 420 1.31 -26.43 7.00
C ARG A 420 2.39 -26.03 7.98
N THR A 421 3.59 -25.71 7.47
CA THR A 421 4.67 -25.15 8.27
C THR A 421 4.29 -23.81 8.87
N ALA A 422 3.69 -22.90 8.10
CA ALA A 422 3.21 -21.64 8.64
C ALA A 422 2.14 -21.79 9.74
N ASP A 423 1.17 -22.71 9.55
CA ASP A 423 0.14 -23.00 10.55
C ASP A 423 0.74 -23.60 11.83
N ARG A 424 1.72 -24.50 11.70
CA ARG A 424 2.45 -25.07 12.85
C ARG A 424 3.28 -24.02 13.57
N MET A 425 3.99 -23.16 12.83
CA MET A 425 4.73 -22.04 13.40
C MET A 425 3.82 -21.07 14.14
N LEU A 426 2.64 -20.78 13.57
CA LEU A 426 1.65 -19.94 14.24
C LEU A 426 1.21 -20.56 15.57
N ALA A 427 0.93 -21.87 15.57
CA ALA A 427 0.61 -22.60 16.79
C ALA A 427 1.77 -22.59 17.80
N ASP A 428 3.01 -22.77 17.35
CA ASP A 428 4.19 -22.78 18.21
C ASP A 428 4.50 -21.40 18.80
N VAL A 429 4.26 -20.31 18.04
CA VAL A 429 4.34 -18.94 18.55
C VAL A 429 3.27 -18.67 19.62
N MET A 430 2.04 -19.16 19.42
CA MET A 430 0.97 -19.04 20.42
C MET A 430 1.17 -19.93 21.66
N ARG A 431 1.85 -21.07 21.47
CA ARG A 431 2.22 -22.03 22.53
C ARG A 431 3.48 -21.68 23.25
N THR A 432 4.24 -20.71 22.74
CA THR A 432 5.48 -20.31 23.40
C THR A 432 5.11 -19.86 24.80
N ASP A 433 5.43 -20.72 25.79
CA ASP A 433 5.30 -20.40 27.19
C ASP A 433 6.29 -19.28 27.47
N LEU A 434 5.77 -18.08 27.29
CA LEU A 434 6.37 -16.87 27.77
C LEU A 434 5.94 -16.75 29.22
N GLU A 435 6.49 -17.62 30.07
CA GLU A 435 6.30 -17.49 31.51
C GLU A 435 6.82 -16.10 31.91
N PRO A 436 5.94 -15.22 32.39
CA PRO A 436 6.40 -13.96 32.94
C PRO A 436 6.98 -14.26 34.31
N GLU A 437 8.21 -13.80 34.57
CA GLU A 437 8.81 -13.85 35.92
C GLU A 437 7.89 -13.19 36.96
N ASP A 438 7.08 -12.21 36.54
CA ASP A 438 6.01 -11.63 37.33
C ASP A 438 4.68 -12.38 37.12
N ALA A 439 4.22 -13.07 38.17
CA ALA A 439 2.92 -13.79 38.20
C ALA A 439 1.70 -12.93 37.82
N SER A 440 1.84 -11.60 37.79
CA SER A 440 0.79 -10.62 37.47
C SER A 440 0.71 -10.20 36.00
N SER A 441 1.65 -10.62 35.14
CA SER A 441 1.62 -10.27 33.71
C SER A 441 1.24 -11.47 32.85
N SER A 442 0.57 -11.24 31.73
CA SER A 442 0.27 -12.26 30.72
C SER A 442 0.49 -11.67 29.34
N TYR A 443 0.83 -12.53 28.38
CA TYR A 443 0.96 -12.13 26.99
C TYR A 443 -0.38 -12.29 26.27
N VAL A 444 -0.76 -11.25 25.54
CA VAL A 444 -1.94 -11.22 24.70
C VAL A 444 -1.49 -11.24 23.25
N PHE A 445 -1.96 -12.24 22.53
CA PHE A 445 -1.69 -12.43 21.11
C PHE A 445 -2.90 -11.93 20.31
N GLU A 446 -2.70 -11.01 19.38
CA GLU A 446 -3.75 -10.63 18.44
C GLU A 446 -3.45 -11.19 17.05
N VAL A 447 -4.38 -11.99 16.52
CA VAL A 447 -4.30 -12.60 15.19
C VAL A 447 -5.59 -12.31 14.43
N ASP A 448 -5.49 -11.64 13.29
CA ASP A 448 -6.64 -11.28 12.42
C ASP A 448 -7.79 -10.53 13.12
N GLY A 449 -7.43 -9.71 14.10
CA GLY A 449 -8.39 -8.95 14.90
C GLY A 449 -9.06 -9.75 16.01
N LYS A 450 -8.60 -10.98 16.30
CA LYS A 450 -9.03 -11.77 17.45
C LYS A 450 -7.93 -11.77 18.52
N LEU A 451 -8.32 -11.56 19.77
CA LEU A 451 -7.44 -11.56 20.92
C LEU A 451 -7.40 -12.95 21.54
N TRP A 452 -6.20 -13.45 21.79
CA TRP A 452 -5.92 -14.76 22.35
C TRP A 452 -5.04 -14.61 23.58
N ILE A 453 -5.41 -15.29 24.67
CA ILE A 453 -4.66 -15.33 25.92
C ILE A 453 -4.61 -16.79 26.36
N ARG A 454 -3.40 -17.35 26.52
CA ARG A 454 -3.20 -18.78 26.82
C ARG A 454 -4.05 -19.69 25.93
N GLN A 455 -4.00 -19.47 24.62
CA GLN A 455 -4.76 -20.21 23.59
C GLN A 455 -6.30 -20.04 23.65
N VAL A 456 -6.84 -19.24 24.56
CA VAL A 456 -8.28 -18.94 24.63
C VAL A 456 -8.59 -17.62 23.91
N CYS A 457 -9.58 -17.64 23.01
CA CYS A 457 -10.04 -16.44 22.32
C CYS A 457 -10.90 -15.58 23.26
N VAL A 458 -10.43 -14.38 23.61
CA VAL A 458 -11.07 -13.51 24.62
C VAL A 458 -11.93 -12.42 23.98
N GLY A 459 -11.70 -12.08 22.71
CA GLY A 459 -12.52 -11.06 22.04
C GLY A 459 -12.07 -10.73 20.63
N ALA A 460 -12.74 -9.75 20.02
CA ALA A 460 -12.41 -9.24 18.70
C ALA A 460 -12.23 -7.71 18.72
N THR A 461 -11.25 -7.21 17.97
CA THR A 461 -10.96 -5.79 17.81
C THR A 461 -11.55 -5.24 16.51
N LYS A 462 -11.65 -3.90 16.41
CA LYS A 462 -12.10 -3.22 15.19
C LYS A 462 -11.04 -3.36 14.10
N ARG A 463 -11.24 -4.32 13.19
CA ARG A 463 -10.33 -4.66 12.09
C ARG A 463 -9.89 -3.47 11.22
N TRP A 464 -10.76 -2.48 11.02
CA TRP A 464 -10.49 -1.38 10.08
C TRP A 464 -9.30 -0.49 10.51
N LYS A 465 -9.10 -0.27 11.81
CA LYS A 465 -7.97 0.55 12.30
C LYS A 465 -6.64 -0.10 11.97
N ARG A 466 -6.53 -1.41 12.23
CA ARG A 466 -5.37 -2.23 11.89
C ARG A 466 -5.20 -2.42 10.39
N TRP A 467 -6.30 -2.39 9.64
CA TRP A 467 -6.24 -2.43 8.20
C TRP A 467 -5.67 -1.13 7.60
N LEU A 468 -6.00 0.05 8.12
CA LEU A 468 -5.46 1.32 7.61
C LEU A 468 -4.05 1.63 8.14
N PHE A 469 -3.86 1.50 9.45
CA PHE A 469 -2.65 1.97 10.13
C PHE A 469 -1.67 0.85 10.46
N GLY A 470 -2.03 -0.41 10.19
CA GLY A 470 -1.20 -1.59 10.45
C GLY A 470 -0.67 -1.62 11.88
N VAL A 471 0.66 -1.59 12.01
CA VAL A 471 1.39 -1.64 13.29
C VAL A 471 1.10 -0.40 14.14
N MET A 472 0.80 0.74 13.51
CA MET A 472 0.54 2.00 14.19
C MET A 472 -0.86 2.06 14.83
N ALA A 473 -1.74 1.11 14.52
CA ALA A 473 -3.00 0.98 15.23
C ALA A 473 -2.73 0.50 16.65
N GLY A 474 -2.75 1.41 17.62
CA GLY A 474 -2.78 1.04 19.03
C GLY A 474 -3.93 0.07 19.31
N LEU A 475 -3.74 -0.83 20.28
CA LEU A 475 -4.80 -1.71 20.75
C LEU A 475 -6.01 -0.85 21.13
N SER A 476 -7.11 -1.01 20.40
CA SER A 476 -8.39 -0.46 20.85
C SER A 476 -8.85 -1.35 22.00
N VAL A 477 -8.96 -0.77 23.19
CA VAL A 477 -9.73 -1.35 24.30
C VAL A 477 -11.05 -1.84 23.72
N VAL A 478 -11.47 -3.05 24.10
CA VAL A 478 -12.78 -3.61 23.79
C VAL A 478 -13.81 -2.71 24.47
N GLY A 479 -14.18 -1.63 23.81
CA GLY A 479 -15.24 -0.74 24.23
C GLY A 479 -16.55 -1.43 23.92
N GLY A 480 -17.19 -1.96 24.97
CA GLY A 480 -18.59 -2.35 25.02
C GLY A 480 -19.06 -3.20 23.87
N ALA A 481 -19.04 -4.53 24.03
CA ALA A 481 -20.00 -5.35 23.30
C ALA A 481 -21.40 -4.84 23.70
N ASP A 482 -22.10 -4.24 22.76
CA ASP A 482 -23.46 -3.73 22.95
C ASP A 482 -24.35 -4.89 23.46
N PRO A 483 -24.85 -4.84 24.70
CA PRO A 483 -25.63 -5.95 25.27
C PRO A 483 -26.91 -6.24 24.47
N ALA A 484 -27.37 -5.28 23.66
CA ALA A 484 -28.52 -5.43 22.77
C ALA A 484 -28.30 -6.45 21.62
N ALA A 485 -27.05 -6.79 21.28
CA ALA A 485 -26.77 -7.80 20.26
C ALA A 485 -26.85 -9.25 20.79
N ARG A 486 -27.02 -9.46 22.11
CA ARG A 486 -27.06 -10.78 22.74
C ARG A 486 -28.46 -11.36 22.93
N GLU A 487 -29.52 -10.57 22.84
CA GLU A 487 -30.88 -11.03 23.16
C GLU A 487 -31.73 -11.50 21.95
N SER A 488 -31.30 -11.32 20.69
CA SER A 488 -32.20 -11.53 19.54
C SER A 488 -31.93 -12.72 18.61
N LYS A 489 -31.03 -13.66 18.92
CA LYS A 489 -30.88 -14.90 18.12
C LYS A 489 -30.67 -16.16 18.94
N GLY A 490 -31.59 -16.44 19.84
CA GLY A 490 -31.87 -17.79 20.33
C GLY A 490 -32.64 -18.61 19.31
N THR A 491 -32.00 -19.00 18.20
CA THR A 491 -32.32 -20.18 17.35
C THR A 491 -31.42 -20.18 16.12
N TRP A 492 -30.38 -21.01 16.13
CA TRP A 492 -29.71 -21.44 14.90
C TRP A 492 -29.74 -22.95 14.82
N SER A 493 -30.44 -23.40 13.79
CA SER A 493 -30.65 -24.78 13.37
C SER A 493 -29.34 -25.58 13.30
N THR A 494 -29.41 -26.77 13.83
CA THR A 494 -28.52 -27.92 13.62
C THR A 494 -28.21 -28.12 12.13
N VAL A 495 -26.94 -27.97 11.75
CA VAL A 495 -26.41 -28.54 10.51
C VAL A 495 -25.78 -29.87 10.88
N ARG A 496 -26.47 -30.97 10.55
CA ARG A 496 -25.90 -32.33 10.59
C ARG A 496 -24.78 -32.43 9.57
N GLN A 497 -23.63 -32.89 10.02
CA GLN A 497 -22.56 -33.40 9.18
C GLN A 497 -22.91 -34.86 8.86
N THR A 498 -23.20 -35.14 7.60
CA THR A 498 -23.23 -36.51 7.06
C THR A 498 -21.81 -36.93 6.76
N ASP A 499 -21.51 -38.17 7.17
CA ASP A 499 -20.26 -38.91 7.04
C ASP A 499 -19.58 -38.75 5.67
N TYR A 500 -18.27 -38.51 5.67
CA TYR A 500 -17.25 -39.14 4.81
C TYR A 500 -15.84 -38.85 5.32
#